data_AF-A0A6C0D1N4-F1
#
_entry.id   AF-A0A6C0D1N4-F1
#
_cell.length_a   1.000
_cell.length_b   1.000
_cell.length_c   1.000
_cell.angle_alpha   90.00
_cell.angle_beta   90.00
_cell.angle_gamma   90.00
#
_symmetry.space_group_name_H-M   'P 1'
#
loop_
_entity.id
_entity.type
_entity.pdbx_description
1 polymer ?
#
loop_
_entity_poly.entity_id
_entity_poly.type
_entity_poly.pdbx_seq_one_letter_code
_entity_poly.pdbx_strand_id
1 'polypeptide(L)'
;MNSQPGNIWLNSEEEYLRKLQKQMIHFANVYEVAYRAFYRQEKIIKIPLIFISAINGLASFGTTSFPPQSQAYIPLCVGILSMIVGIVTGIETYLGISSNRSQSKDAAANFRSLSRTIDVELSLPVQDRSQNGSSFVRTMFSKAEAIYAYSPPINKKQLVFEPEKIILPLSEQNQFLNYRNRSPQRYEPDSKDLENIFIDSTPTSSNIII
;
A
#
# COMPACT_ATOMS: atom_id res chain seq x y z
N MET A 1 -22.41 -35.38 -17.11
CA MET A 1 -21.66 -34.19 -17.50
C MET A 1 -22.00 -33.10 -16.51
N ASN A 2 -21.13 -32.88 -15.51
CA ASN A 2 -21.36 -31.88 -14.47
C ASN A 2 -21.08 -30.50 -15.06
N SER A 3 -22.13 -29.79 -15.44
CA SER A 3 -22.10 -28.35 -15.70
C SER A 3 -21.60 -27.68 -14.42
N GLN A 4 -20.34 -27.24 -14.44
CA GLN A 4 -19.80 -26.34 -13.43
C GLN A 4 -20.78 -25.15 -13.33
N PRO A 5 -21.21 -24.72 -12.13
CA PRO A 5 -22.03 -23.53 -12.02
C PRO A 5 -21.26 -22.39 -12.69
N GLY A 6 -21.81 -21.81 -13.76
CA GLY A 6 -21.16 -20.75 -14.51
C GLY A 6 -20.74 -19.62 -13.56
N ASN A 7 -19.62 -18.95 -13.83
CA ASN A 7 -19.10 -17.91 -12.95
C ASN A 7 -20.20 -16.86 -12.64
N ILE A 8 -20.82 -16.94 -11.47
CA ILE A 8 -21.87 -16.01 -11.06
C ILE A 8 -21.17 -14.78 -10.51
N TRP A 9 -21.31 -13.66 -11.21
CA TRP A 9 -20.81 -12.36 -10.78
C TRP A 9 -22.00 -11.47 -10.42
N LEU A 10 -22.06 -11.02 -9.18
CA LEU A 10 -23.08 -10.08 -8.74
C LEU A 10 -22.60 -8.64 -9.00
N ASN A 11 -23.52 -7.77 -9.42
CA ASN A 11 -23.23 -6.34 -9.62
C ASN A 11 -22.68 -5.67 -8.36
N SER A 12 -23.10 -6.12 -7.17
CA SER A 12 -22.60 -5.63 -5.87
C SER A 12 -21.14 -5.99 -5.61
N GLU A 13 -20.70 -7.17 -6.04
CA GLU A 13 -19.30 -7.61 -5.93
C GLU A 13 -18.41 -6.81 -6.88
N GLU A 14 -18.91 -6.52 -8.08
CA GLU A 14 -18.21 -5.67 -9.04
C GLU A 14 -18.04 -4.24 -8.54
N GLU A 15 -19.11 -3.65 -7.98
CA GLU A 15 -19.05 -2.31 -7.39
C GLU A 15 -18.06 -2.25 -6.22
N TYR A 16 -18.04 -3.27 -5.37
CA TYR A 16 -17.08 -3.38 -4.27
C TYR A 16 -15.64 -3.41 -4.79
N LEU A 17 -15.35 -4.22 -5.82
CA LEU A 17 -14.02 -4.29 -6.41
C LEU A 17 -13.58 -2.97 -7.03
N ARG A 18 -14.50 -2.24 -7.69
CA ARG A 18 -14.21 -0.89 -8.21
C ARG A 18 -13.88 0.09 -7.08
N LYS A 19 -14.58 0.02 -5.94
CA LYS A 19 -14.25 0.83 -4.76
C LYS A 19 -12.88 0.45 -4.19
N LEU A 20 -12.63 -0.84 -4.00
CA LEU A 20 -11.36 -1.37 -3.51
C LEU A 20 -10.19 -0.92 -4.41
N GLN A 21 -10.34 -1.02 -5.73
CA GLN A 21 -9.36 -0.58 -6.73
C GLN A 21 -9.01 0.90 -6.55
N LYS A 22 -10.01 1.80 -6.45
CA LYS A 22 -9.80 3.23 -6.22
C LYS A 22 -9.00 3.49 -4.94
N GLN A 23 -9.29 2.75 -3.87
CA GLN A 23 -8.52 2.86 -2.64
C GLN A 23 -7.07 2.41 -2.80
N MET A 24 -6.82 1.31 -3.50
CA MET A 24 -5.45 0.82 -3.73
C MET A 24 -4.62 1.86 -4.51
N ILE A 25 -5.21 2.50 -5.52
CA ILE A 25 -4.57 3.61 -6.24
C ILE A 25 -4.27 4.77 -5.30
N HIS A 26 -5.23 5.15 -4.45
CA HIS A 26 -5.03 6.20 -3.46
C HIS A 26 -3.87 5.87 -2.51
N PHE A 27 -3.87 4.69 -1.89
CA PHE A 27 -2.78 4.25 -1.01
C PHE A 27 -1.44 4.24 -1.73
N ALA A 28 -1.38 3.74 -2.97
CA ALA A 28 -0.16 3.76 -3.76
C ALA A 28 0.40 5.19 -3.92
N ASN A 29 -0.46 6.17 -4.19
CA ASN A 29 -0.05 7.57 -4.32
C ASN A 29 0.44 8.15 -3.00
N VAL A 30 -0.21 7.83 -1.88
CA VAL A 30 0.23 8.26 -0.54
C VAL A 30 1.62 7.69 -0.20
N TYR A 31 1.84 6.40 -0.47
CA TYR A 31 3.15 5.76 -0.24
C TYR A 31 4.24 6.29 -1.19
N GLU A 32 3.90 6.74 -2.39
CA GLU A 32 4.85 7.42 -3.26
C GLU A 32 5.30 8.77 -2.72
N VAL A 33 4.37 9.57 -2.18
CA VAL A 33 4.71 10.85 -1.56
C VAL A 33 5.62 10.60 -0.36
N ALA A 34 5.28 9.63 0.48
CA ALA A 34 6.13 9.22 1.61
C ALA A 34 7.53 8.79 1.15
N TYR A 35 7.62 7.97 0.09
CA TYR A 35 8.89 7.57 -0.52
C TYR A 35 9.74 8.78 -0.95
N ARG A 36 9.14 9.77 -1.62
CA ARG A 36 9.85 11.00 -2.04
C ARG A 36 10.37 11.80 -0.85
N ALA A 37 9.59 11.89 0.22
CA ALA A 37 9.99 12.57 1.45
C ALA A 37 11.22 11.88 2.09
N PHE A 38 11.18 10.56 2.26
CA PHE A 38 12.32 9.80 2.79
C PHE A 38 13.55 9.88 1.89
N TYR A 39 13.37 9.85 0.56
CA TYR A 39 14.46 10.01 -0.39
C TYR A 39 15.16 11.37 -0.26
N ARG A 40 14.41 12.45 -0.03
CA ARG A 40 14.99 13.78 0.22
C ARG A 40 15.78 13.82 1.52
N GLN A 41 15.23 13.25 2.59
CA GLN A 41 15.90 13.20 3.90
C GLN A 41 17.20 12.39 3.85
N GLU A 42 17.16 11.19 3.26
CA GLU A 42 18.33 10.35 3.08
C GLU A 42 19.40 11.08 2.25
N LYS A 43 19.00 11.76 1.18
CA LYS A 43 19.93 12.49 0.31
C LYS A 43 20.65 13.62 1.06
N ILE A 44 19.91 14.41 1.85
CA ILE A 44 20.48 15.54 2.61
C ILE A 44 21.49 15.05 3.65
N ILE A 45 21.29 13.86 4.22
CA ILE A 45 22.21 13.28 5.21
C ILE A 45 23.40 12.59 4.53
N LYS A 46 23.17 11.73 3.54
CA LYS A 46 24.20 10.89 2.94
C LYS A 46 25.19 11.62 2.06
N ILE A 47 24.75 12.59 1.26
CA ILE A 47 25.64 13.33 0.37
C ILE A 47 26.80 13.99 1.14
N PRO A 48 26.57 14.84 2.16
CA PRO A 48 27.67 15.45 2.92
C PRO A 48 28.49 14.41 3.69
N LEU A 49 27.84 13.34 4.20
CA LEU A 49 28.54 12.25 4.89
C LEU A 49 29.56 11.56 3.98
N ILE A 50 29.24 11.35 2.70
CA ILE A 50 30.16 10.77 1.70
C ILE A 50 31.36 11.70 1.49
N PHE A 51 31.15 13.02 1.35
CA PHE A 51 32.25 13.97 1.18
C PHE A 51 33.18 13.99 2.39
N ILE A 52 32.62 14.04 3.59
CA ILE A 52 33.40 13.99 4.84
C ILE A 52 34.19 12.69 4.91
N SER A 53 33.59 11.56 4.55
CA SER A 53 34.26 10.25 4.54
C SER A 53 35.39 10.17 3.52
N ALA A 54 35.21 10.76 2.33
CA ALA A 54 36.25 10.82 1.31
C ALA A 54 37.43 11.69 1.75
N ILE A 55 37.18 12.86 2.33
CA ILE A 55 38.22 13.73 2.90
C ILE A 55 38.96 13.00 4.03
N ASN A 56 38.21 12.33 4.91
CA ASN A 56 38.78 11.56 6.01
C ASN A 56 39.69 10.42 5.50
N GLY A 57 39.25 9.72 4.44
CA GLY A 57 40.06 8.71 3.75
C GLY A 57 41.36 9.30 3.18
N LEU A 58 41.26 10.38 2.39
CA LEU A 58 42.42 11.05 1.80
C LEU A 58 43.41 11.58 2.86
N ALA A 59 42.90 12.16 3.94
CA ALA A 59 43.72 12.66 5.04
C ALA A 59 44.48 11.53 5.76
N SER A 60 43.83 10.37 5.95
CA SER A 60 44.47 9.19 6.53
C SER A 60 45.59 8.64 5.65
N PHE A 61 45.39 8.58 4.33
CA PHE A 61 46.43 8.14 3.38
C PHE A 61 47.59 9.12 3.24
N GLY A 62 47.34 10.43 3.34
CA GLY A 62 48.36 11.46 3.11
C GLY A 62 49.28 11.75 4.29
N THR A 63 49.00 11.22 5.48
CA THR A 63 49.63 11.62 6.76
C THR A 63 51.16 11.67 6.74
N THR A 64 51.83 10.78 5.99
CA THR A 64 53.30 10.70 5.89
C THR A 64 53.93 11.69 4.91
N SER A 65 53.14 12.25 3.99
CA SER A 65 53.62 13.16 2.94
C SER A 65 53.61 14.63 3.36
N PHE A 66 53.12 14.93 4.56
CA PHE A 66 53.05 16.29 5.10
C PHE A 66 54.32 16.66 5.88
N PRO A 67 54.70 17.96 5.91
CA PRO A 67 55.84 18.43 6.68
C PRO A 67 55.70 18.12 8.18
N PRO A 68 56.82 17.95 8.91
CA PRO A 68 56.84 17.44 10.29
C PRO A 68 56.05 18.29 11.29
N GLN A 69 55.84 19.59 11.00
CA GLN A 69 55.05 20.49 11.83
C GLN A 69 53.54 20.14 11.83
N SER A 70 53.02 19.53 10.76
CA SER A 70 51.60 19.22 10.58
C SER A 70 51.26 17.76 10.89
N GLN A 71 52.27 16.87 10.91
CA GLN A 71 52.09 15.42 11.11
C GLN A 71 51.43 15.05 12.43
N ALA A 72 51.57 15.87 13.48
CA ALA A 72 50.92 15.63 14.77
C ALA A 72 49.41 15.98 14.77
N TYR A 73 48.99 16.96 13.95
CA TYR A 73 47.61 17.46 13.95
C TYR A 73 46.67 16.66 13.04
N ILE A 74 47.20 16.10 11.95
CA ILE A 74 46.41 15.37 10.95
C ILE A 74 45.71 14.13 11.55
N PRO A 75 46.39 13.23 12.29
CA PRO A 75 45.74 12.08 12.92
C PRO A 75 44.64 12.47 13.91
N LEU A 76 44.83 13.58 14.65
CA LEU A 76 43.83 14.10 15.58
C LEU A 76 42.56 14.54 14.83
N CYS A 77 42.72 15.27 13.72
CA CYS A 77 41.59 15.67 12.87
C CYS A 77 40.88 14.46 12.24
N VAL A 78 41.63 13.48 11.73
CA VAL A 78 41.08 12.22 11.18
C VAL A 78 40.27 11.47 12.24
N GLY A 79 40.75 11.41 13.48
CA GLY A 79 40.02 10.80 14.60
C GLY A 79 38.69 11.50 14.89
N ILE A 80 38.69 12.83 14.93
CA ILE A 80 37.48 13.63 15.17
C ILE A 80 36.46 13.47 14.02
N LEU A 81 36.92 13.55 12.75
CA LEU A 81 36.04 13.33 11.59
C LEU A 81 35.42 11.94 11.62
N SER A 82 36.21 10.92 11.94
CA SER A 82 35.73 9.52 12.03
C SER A 82 34.64 9.37 13.10
N MET A 83 34.80 10.03 14.24
CA MET A 83 33.78 10.04 15.30
C MET A 83 32.47 10.69 14.84
N ILE A 84 32.55 11.84 14.17
CA ILE A 84 31.36 12.53 13.63
C ILE A 84 30.64 11.64 12.62
N VAL A 85 31.38 11.03 11.69
CA VAL A 85 30.83 10.09 10.69
C VAL A 85 30.13 8.92 11.39
N GLY A 86 30.74 8.34 12.42
CA GLY A 86 30.17 7.24 13.20
C GLY A 86 28.86 7.63 13.89
N ILE A 87 28.80 8.80 14.52
CA ILE A 87 27.60 9.29 15.20
C ILE A 87 26.46 9.52 14.20
N VAL A 88 26.74 10.20 13.09
CA VAL A 88 25.73 10.47 12.05
C VAL A 88 25.20 9.17 11.44
N THR A 89 26.09 8.21 11.17
CA THR A 89 25.73 6.87 10.64
C THR A 89 24.88 6.08 11.64
N GLY A 90 25.21 6.17 12.94
CA GLY A 90 24.43 5.55 14.01
C GLY A 90 23.01 6.11 14.09
N ILE A 91 22.86 7.43 13.99
CA ILE A 91 21.55 8.09 13.97
C ILE A 91 20.76 7.69 12.72
N GLU A 92 21.39 7.65 11.53
CA GLU A 92 20.73 7.22 10.28
C GLU A 92 20.18 5.80 10.38
N THR A 93 21.01 4.88 10.90
CA THR A 93 20.65 3.47 11.09
C THR A 93 19.52 3.32 12.10
N TYR A 94 19.59 4.03 13.23
CA TYR A 94 18.55 4.01 14.26
C TYR A 94 17.20 4.53 13.73
N LEU A 95 17.21 5.61 12.96
CA LEU A 95 15.99 6.16 12.34
C LEU A 95 15.47 5.32 11.17
N GLY A 96 16.26 4.36 10.67
CA GLY A 96 15.86 3.44 9.61
C GLY A 96 15.43 4.14 8.32
N ILE A 97 15.94 5.34 8.03
CA ILE A 97 15.48 6.19 6.91
C ILE A 97 15.56 5.43 5.58
N SER A 98 16.68 4.74 5.35
CA SER A 98 16.93 3.92 4.17
C SER A 98 15.94 2.74 4.04
N SER A 99 15.61 2.11 5.17
CA SER A 99 14.66 0.97 5.23
C SER A 99 13.23 1.44 4.98
N ASN A 100 12.79 2.48 5.69
CA ASN A 100 11.46 3.08 5.56
C ASN A 100 11.21 3.59 4.14
N ARG A 101 12.23 4.18 3.49
CA ARG A 101 12.17 4.56 2.07
C ARG A 101 11.88 3.34 1.20
N SER A 102 12.65 2.27 1.38
CA SER A 102 12.53 1.06 0.55
C SER A 102 11.16 0.40 0.72
N GLN A 103 10.70 0.26 1.96
CA GLN A 103 9.38 -0.29 2.27
C GLN A 103 8.25 0.57 1.70
N SER A 104 8.35 1.91 1.77
CA SER A 104 7.36 2.81 1.16
C SER A 104 7.28 2.65 -0.37
N LYS A 105 8.45 2.50 -1.02
CA LYS A 105 8.51 2.25 -2.47
C LYS A 105 7.87 0.91 -2.84
N ASP A 106 8.16 -0.13 -2.06
CA ASP A 106 7.65 -1.48 -2.29
C ASP A 106 6.14 -1.56 -2.07
N ALA A 107 5.64 -0.98 -0.97
CA ALA A 107 4.21 -0.85 -0.69
C ALA A 107 3.48 -0.15 -1.85
N ALA A 108 3.99 0.99 -2.34
CA ALA A 108 3.40 1.69 -3.48
C ALA A 108 3.33 0.81 -4.74
N ALA A 109 4.39 0.05 -5.04
CA ALA A 109 4.43 -0.84 -6.18
C ALA A 109 3.41 -1.98 -6.06
N ASN A 110 3.31 -2.60 -4.88
CA ASN A 110 2.39 -3.68 -4.58
C ASN A 110 0.91 -3.23 -4.66
N PHE A 111 0.59 -2.06 -4.11
CA PHE A 111 -0.76 -1.48 -4.23
C PHE A 111 -1.14 -1.20 -5.68
N ARG A 112 -0.22 -0.67 -6.51
CA ARG A 112 -0.49 -0.49 -7.94
C ARG A 112 -0.63 -1.80 -8.70
N SER A 113 0.15 -2.81 -8.32
CA SER A 113 0.04 -4.14 -8.90
C SER A 113 -1.34 -4.73 -8.64
N LEU A 114 -1.79 -4.69 -7.38
CA LEU A 114 -3.12 -5.15 -6.98
C LEU A 114 -4.24 -4.41 -7.71
N SER A 115 -4.15 -3.08 -7.82
CA SER A 115 -5.12 -2.29 -8.57
C SER A 115 -5.17 -2.68 -10.06
N ARG A 116 -4.02 -2.98 -10.68
CA ARG A 116 -3.96 -3.42 -12.07
C ARG A 116 -4.56 -4.81 -12.24
N THR A 117 -4.31 -5.74 -11.31
CA THR A 117 -4.96 -7.06 -11.34
C THR A 117 -6.48 -6.94 -11.28
N ILE A 118 -7.00 -6.08 -10.41
CA ILE A 118 -8.45 -5.83 -10.32
C ILE A 118 -8.98 -5.21 -11.62
N ASP A 119 -8.27 -4.23 -12.19
CA ASP A 119 -8.67 -3.56 -13.43
C ASP A 119 -8.76 -4.54 -14.61
N VAL A 120 -7.73 -5.38 -14.76
CA VAL A 120 -7.68 -6.39 -15.81
C VAL A 120 -8.83 -7.37 -15.64
N GLU A 121 -9.04 -7.95 -14.46
CA GLU A 121 -10.13 -8.92 -14.25
C GLU A 121 -11.52 -8.30 -14.51
N LEU A 122 -11.72 -7.03 -14.14
CA LEU A 122 -12.96 -6.29 -14.37
C LEU A 122 -13.16 -5.92 -15.86
N SER A 123 -12.08 -5.77 -16.62
CA SER A 123 -12.13 -5.47 -18.07
C SER A 123 -12.51 -6.70 -18.91
N LEU A 124 -12.31 -7.92 -18.40
CA LEU A 124 -12.69 -9.14 -19.07
C LEU A 124 -14.21 -9.38 -18.97
N PRO A 125 -14.84 -9.97 -20.02
CA PRO A 125 -16.23 -10.39 -19.96
C PRO A 125 -16.40 -11.53 -18.95
N VAL A 126 -17.56 -11.60 -18.28
CA VAL A 126 -17.83 -12.53 -17.16
C VAL A 126 -17.50 -14.00 -17.48
N GLN A 127 -17.64 -14.39 -18.76
CA GLN A 127 -17.41 -15.74 -19.25
C GLN A 127 -15.92 -16.12 -19.30
N ASP A 128 -15.03 -15.14 -19.51
CA ASP A 128 -13.58 -15.34 -19.64
C ASP A 128 -12.83 -15.03 -18.33
N ARG A 129 -13.56 -14.69 -17.26
CA ARG A 129 -12.97 -14.41 -15.94
C ARG A 129 -12.43 -15.68 -15.30
N SER A 130 -11.29 -15.56 -14.64
CA SER A 130 -10.51 -16.68 -14.11
C SER A 130 -11.18 -17.36 -12.91
N GLN A 131 -12.02 -16.65 -12.17
CA GLN A 131 -12.62 -17.10 -10.91
C GLN A 131 -14.04 -16.55 -10.70
N ASN A 132 -14.77 -17.20 -9.79
CA ASN A 132 -16.04 -16.69 -9.25
C ASN A 132 -15.85 -15.33 -8.54
N GLY A 133 -16.83 -14.43 -8.68
CA GLY A 133 -16.78 -13.07 -8.12
C GLY A 133 -16.47 -13.04 -6.61
N SER A 134 -17.21 -13.82 -5.81
CA SER A 134 -17.01 -13.90 -4.36
C SER A 134 -15.62 -14.40 -3.94
N SER A 135 -15.06 -15.38 -4.66
CA SER A 135 -13.71 -15.89 -4.41
C SER A 135 -12.65 -14.85 -4.74
N PHE A 136 -12.83 -14.16 -5.87
CA PHE A 136 -11.93 -13.11 -6.30
C PHE A 136 -11.92 -11.94 -5.33
N VAL A 137 -13.10 -11.47 -4.87
CA VAL A 137 -13.24 -10.41 -3.86
C VAL A 137 -12.45 -10.75 -2.60
N ARG A 138 -12.65 -11.95 -2.03
CA ARG A 138 -11.94 -12.41 -0.83
C ARG A 138 -10.43 -12.46 -1.04
N THR A 139 -9.99 -12.93 -2.20
CA THR A 139 -8.56 -13.02 -2.55
C THR A 139 -7.94 -11.63 -2.67
N MET A 140 -8.60 -10.70 -3.34
CA MET A 140 -8.10 -9.33 -3.50
C MET A 140 -8.09 -8.57 -2.18
N PHE A 141 -9.13 -8.73 -1.36
CA PHE A 141 -9.21 -8.14 -0.03
C PHE A 141 -8.10 -8.67 0.89
N SER A 142 -7.90 -9.98 0.94
CA SER A 142 -6.82 -10.58 1.74
C SER A 142 -5.44 -10.11 1.29
N LYS A 143 -5.21 -9.96 -0.02
CA LYS A 143 -3.97 -9.36 -0.55
C LYS A 143 -3.81 -7.90 -0.12
N ALA A 144 -4.88 -7.12 -0.16
CA ALA A 144 -4.85 -5.71 0.29
C ALA A 144 -4.47 -5.62 1.78
N GLU A 145 -5.06 -6.45 2.63
CA GLU A 145 -4.73 -6.51 4.06
C GLU A 145 -3.28 -6.93 4.30
N ALA A 146 -2.78 -7.92 3.55
CA ALA A 146 -1.40 -8.36 3.65
C ALA A 146 -0.41 -7.24 3.28
N ILE A 147 -0.67 -6.50 2.19
CA ILE A 147 0.17 -5.36 1.79
C ILE A 147 0.10 -4.26 2.86
N TYR A 148 -1.08 -3.98 3.40
CA TYR A 148 -1.25 -2.96 4.43
C TYR A 148 -0.51 -3.32 5.73
N ALA A 149 -0.57 -4.59 6.17
CA ALA A 149 0.11 -5.05 7.37
C ALA A 149 1.64 -4.95 7.28
N TYR A 150 2.20 -5.14 6.09
CA TYR A 150 3.64 -4.97 5.82
C TYR A 150 4.05 -3.50 5.67
N SER A 151 3.11 -2.60 5.34
CA SER A 151 3.43 -1.24 4.96
C SER A 151 3.89 -0.39 6.15
N PRO A 152 4.87 0.52 5.95
CA PRO A 152 5.39 1.33 7.04
C PRO A 152 4.34 2.37 7.51
N PRO A 153 4.37 2.77 8.80
CA PRO A 153 3.48 3.79 9.31
C PRO A 153 3.80 5.15 8.66
N ILE A 154 2.78 5.79 8.09
CA ILE A 154 2.92 7.08 7.42
C ILE A 154 2.68 8.21 8.44
N ASN A 155 3.69 9.06 8.68
CA ASN A 155 3.48 10.22 9.54
C ASN A 155 2.84 11.36 8.75
N LYS A 156 1.74 11.94 9.27
CA LYS A 156 1.01 13.04 8.61
C LYS A 156 1.91 14.23 8.24
N LYS A 157 2.93 14.53 9.05
CA LYS A 157 3.92 15.59 8.76
C LYS A 157 4.66 15.38 7.44
N GLN A 158 4.79 14.14 6.97
CA GLN A 158 5.46 13.78 5.72
C GLN A 158 4.56 13.99 4.50
N LEU A 159 3.24 14.01 4.69
CA LEU A 159 2.23 14.19 3.65
C LEU A 159 1.90 15.66 3.36
N VAL A 160 2.27 16.58 4.26
CA VAL A 160 1.99 18.03 4.14
C VAL A 160 2.82 18.70 3.03
N PHE A 161 3.91 18.09 2.57
CA PHE A 161 4.82 18.69 1.57
C PHE A 161 4.34 18.61 0.12
N GLU A 162 3.22 17.93 -0.17
CA GLU A 162 2.62 17.88 -1.52
C GLU A 162 1.11 18.20 -1.42
N PRO A 163 0.64 19.34 -1.97
CA PRO A 163 -0.71 19.83 -1.67
C PRO A 163 -1.81 18.97 -2.32
N GLU A 164 -2.72 18.51 -1.46
CA GLU A 164 -4.19 18.51 -1.57
C GLU A 164 -4.90 17.67 -2.65
N LYS A 165 -4.29 17.31 -3.77
CA LYS A 165 -5.01 16.57 -4.83
C LYS A 165 -5.17 15.06 -4.60
N ILE A 166 -4.56 14.51 -3.56
CA ILE A 166 -4.57 13.05 -3.31
C ILE A 166 -5.61 12.66 -2.25
N ILE A 167 -6.11 13.60 -1.45
CA ILE A 167 -7.02 13.30 -0.32
C ILE A 167 -8.41 12.93 -0.86
N LEU A 168 -8.78 11.64 -0.76
CA LEU A 168 -10.19 11.27 -0.85
C LEU A 168 -10.92 11.95 0.32
N PRO A 169 -12.12 12.53 0.10
CA PRO A 169 -12.85 13.21 1.15
C PRO A 169 -13.04 12.28 2.36
N LEU A 170 -12.92 12.85 3.57
CA LEU A 170 -13.05 12.16 4.86
C LEU A 170 -14.32 11.29 4.99
N SER A 171 -15.34 11.54 4.16
CA SER A 171 -16.56 10.72 4.07
C SER A 171 -16.31 9.29 3.62
N GLU A 172 -15.37 9.05 2.70
CA GLU A 172 -15.08 7.69 2.22
C GLU A 172 -14.28 6.88 3.24
N GLN A 173 -13.35 7.50 3.98
CA GLN A 173 -12.57 6.84 5.04
C GLN A 173 -13.45 6.25 6.15
N ASN A 174 -14.52 6.96 6.53
CA ASN A 174 -15.47 6.50 7.55
C ASN A 174 -16.31 5.30 7.07
N GLN A 175 -16.60 5.20 5.77
CA GLN A 175 -17.27 4.01 5.22
C GLN A 175 -16.42 2.76 5.39
N PHE A 176 -15.09 2.84 5.19
CA PHE A 176 -14.20 1.69 5.32
C PHE A 176 -14.04 1.18 6.75
N LEU A 177 -14.03 2.08 7.75
CA LEU A 177 -14.08 1.67 9.15
C LEU A 177 -15.40 0.96 9.50
N ASN A 178 -16.52 1.42 8.91
CA ASN A 178 -17.81 0.74 9.04
C ASN A 178 -17.86 -0.62 8.33
N TYR A 179 -17.17 -0.78 7.18
CA TYR A 179 -17.04 -2.07 6.50
C TYR A 179 -16.18 -3.06 7.28
N ARG A 180 -15.08 -2.60 7.90
CA ARG A 180 -14.21 -3.43 8.77
C ARG A 180 -14.96 -3.96 10.01
N ASN A 181 -15.91 -3.19 10.53
CA ASN A 181 -16.68 -3.53 11.73
C ASN A 181 -17.95 -4.36 11.43
N ARG A 182 -18.31 -4.60 10.16
CA ARG A 182 -19.38 -5.54 9.79
C ARG A 182 -18.80 -6.93 9.56
N SER A 183 -18.93 -7.80 10.56
CA SER A 183 -18.94 -9.25 10.32
C SER A 183 -19.99 -9.57 9.24
N PRO A 184 -19.79 -10.59 8.39
CA PRO A 184 -20.78 -10.96 7.39
C PRO A 184 -22.06 -11.40 8.10
N GLN A 185 -23.06 -10.52 8.17
CA GLN A 185 -24.39 -10.92 8.57
C GLN A 185 -24.87 -11.96 7.56
N ARG A 186 -25.17 -13.16 8.07
CA ARG A 186 -25.98 -14.15 7.36
C ARG A 186 -27.24 -13.40 6.92
N TYR A 187 -27.52 -13.40 5.62
CA TYR A 187 -28.77 -12.86 5.10
C TYR A 187 -29.92 -13.62 5.79
N GLU A 188 -30.60 -12.96 6.72
CA GLU A 188 -31.86 -13.43 7.27
C GLU A 188 -32.94 -12.74 6.45
N PRO A 189 -33.64 -13.47 5.55
CA PRO A 189 -34.63 -12.86 4.68
C PRO A 189 -35.72 -12.20 5.53
N ASP A 190 -36.07 -10.97 5.18
CA ASP A 190 -37.10 -10.22 5.87
C ASP A 190 -38.43 -10.95 5.66
N SER A 191 -39.25 -11.08 6.70
CA SER A 191 -40.48 -11.89 6.69
C SER A 191 -41.45 -11.57 5.54
N LYS A 192 -41.35 -10.35 4.98
CA LYS A 192 -42.12 -9.88 3.82
C LYS A 192 -41.69 -10.52 2.49
N ASP A 193 -40.43 -10.94 2.37
CA ASP A 193 -39.91 -11.61 1.18
C ASP A 193 -40.39 -13.06 1.09
N LEU A 194 -40.72 -13.68 2.24
CA LEU A 194 -41.26 -15.03 2.29
C LEU A 194 -42.75 -15.10 1.89
N GLU A 195 -43.51 -14.01 2.09
CA GLU A 195 -44.91 -13.92 1.67
C GLU A 195 -45.04 -13.86 0.13
N ASN A 196 -44.12 -13.15 -0.53
CA ASN A 196 -44.13 -13.04 -2.00
C ASN A 196 -43.67 -14.30 -2.73
N ILE A 197 -43.00 -15.23 -2.05
CA ILE A 197 -42.60 -16.52 -2.61
C ILE A 197 -43.75 -17.55 -2.57
N PHE A 198 -44.71 -17.40 -1.64
CA PHE A 198 -45.79 -18.36 -1.45
C PHE A 198 -47.06 -18.09 -2.29
N ILE A 199 -47.15 -16.92 -2.95
CA ILE A 199 -48.33 -16.55 -3.75
C ILE A 199 -48.22 -17.04 -5.22
N ASP A 200 -47.02 -17.41 -5.69
CA ASP A 200 -46.79 -17.79 -7.09
C ASP A 200 -46.96 -19.29 -7.39
N SER A 201 -47.43 -20.10 -6.42
CA SER A 201 -47.55 -21.57 -6.56
C SER A 201 -48.97 -22.11 -6.62
N THR A 202 -49.99 -21.30 -6.92
CA THR A 202 -51.32 -21.83 -7.27
C THR A 202 -51.54 -21.79 -8.78
N PRO A 203 -51.48 -22.93 -9.49
CA PRO A 203 -51.89 -22.97 -10.88
C PRO A 203 -53.41 -22.74 -10.96
N THR A 204 -53.82 -21.65 -11.60
CA THR A 204 -55.19 -21.44 -12.07
C THR A 204 -55.55 -22.53 -13.07
N SER A 205 -56.18 -23.59 -12.59
CA SER A 205 -56.97 -24.52 -13.39
C SER A 205 -58.44 -24.09 -13.32
N SER A 206 -58.98 -23.54 -14.40
CA SER A 206 -60.43 -23.43 -14.66
C SER A 206 -60.67 -22.89 -16.08
N ASN A 207 -60.76 -23.77 -17.07
CA ASN A 207 -61.57 -23.55 -18.28
C ASN A 207 -61.93 -24.90 -18.93
N ILE A 208 -62.91 -25.57 -18.33
CA ILE A 208 -63.87 -26.54 -18.89
C ILE A 208 -65.11 -26.30 -17.98
N ILE A 209 -66.34 -26.03 -18.41
CA ILE A 209 -67.41 -26.82 -19.07
C ILE A 209 -68.49 -25.75 -19.42
N ILE A 210 -69.13 -25.66 -20.59
CA ILE A 210 -70.26 -26.43 -21.18
C ILE A 210 -70.36 -26.00 -22.64
#